data_AF-I0X6U0-F1
#
_entry.id   AF-I0X6U0-F1
#
_cell.length_a   1.000
_cell.length_b   1.000
_cell.length_c   1.000
_cell.angle_alpha   90.00
_cell.angle_beta   90.00
_cell.angle_gamma   90.00
#
_symmetry.space_group_name_H-M   'P 1'
#
loop_
_entity.id
_entity.type
_entity.pdbx_description
1 polymer ?
#
loop_
_entity_poly.entity_id
_entity_poly.type
_entity_poly.pdbx_seq_one_letter_code
_entity_poly.pdbx_strand_id
1 'polypeptide(L)'
;MRNTFKDIVNKDNIDDMYFSFINRFLLADIVAQSEDTQDKISKEFADKKFNTLFSKLYNKELEYYGFDLYEEKLDICNALSNLEKCLDSISKNLTNLGKVQNCCYPRWEDLIVPTSNESEDDGENLEEDISKDVKFEFIPRKIKNETGTYEVSTLKIHTRIAFYAICLYFIQDSSFNETNFKEWMQFVWNIIENVKAHQSVEVMISQDKLLYKIYHESHRIMSWLCELDENNLPQVFNFVSDQMKEEIEKAKQKKNTEFIQKINKAENYAFFHGAIRFLFHDEQNNLDWNNFDKRFENAKRYFNNDGTKINKYELLKKYISFFDNWNFHFESNFIFDSEKKTWRDNLLNINRRKPTELLLMGYNKRSESSFEDPYQRYVHNYLLNTDALITLGENIPGSTIKYKWWWGNSYVVHPYNCKAEWKIYYIHYRNELLTNIKGIAFVDENQEKWRKNGLCWNKNIYFRYKEHNFLWDEQNKIYLLKDDFSKTRKSHIEPDEPWVGAEHPRKFLEKLQELIDKQ
;
A
#
# COMPACT_ATOMS: atom_id res chain seq x y z
N MET A 1 -7.54 11.00 -37.05
CA MET A 1 -8.69 10.09 -37.24
C MET A 1 -9.32 10.27 -38.62
N ARG A 2 -8.59 9.95 -39.69
CA ARG A 2 -9.13 9.78 -41.04
C ARG A 2 -8.61 8.44 -41.53
N ASN A 3 -9.42 7.39 -41.40
CA ASN A 3 -9.42 6.15 -42.19
C ASN A 3 -10.05 4.99 -41.40
N THR A 4 -11.37 5.05 -41.23
CA THR A 4 -12.27 3.88 -41.12
C THR A 4 -13.72 4.37 -41.15
N PHE A 5 -14.14 4.90 -42.31
CA PHE A 5 -15.55 5.19 -42.63
C PHE A 5 -15.97 4.41 -43.88
N LYS A 6 -15.81 3.09 -43.83
CA LYS A 6 -16.39 2.18 -44.81
C LYS A 6 -17.08 1.07 -44.02
N ASP A 7 -18.33 1.35 -43.66
CA ASP A 7 -19.47 0.43 -43.59
C ASP A 7 -20.62 1.14 -42.87
N ILE A 8 -21.14 2.20 -43.51
CA ILE A 8 -22.38 2.85 -43.09
C ILE A 8 -23.52 2.09 -43.79
N VAL A 9 -24.06 1.08 -43.11
CA VAL A 9 -25.33 0.42 -43.50
C VAL A 9 -26.48 0.76 -42.53
N ASN A 10 -26.24 1.49 -41.44
CA ASN A 10 -27.31 2.11 -40.65
C ASN A 10 -26.90 3.54 -40.25
N LYS A 11 -27.70 4.54 -40.65
CA LYS A 11 -27.38 5.96 -40.51
C LYS A 11 -27.64 6.56 -39.12
N ASP A 12 -28.19 5.78 -38.19
CA ASP A 12 -28.66 6.30 -36.88
C ASP A 12 -27.92 5.72 -35.67
N ASN A 13 -26.89 4.87 -35.86
CA ASN A 13 -26.17 4.26 -34.75
C ASN A 13 -24.84 4.98 -34.49
N ILE A 14 -24.68 5.46 -33.25
CA ILE A 14 -23.41 5.97 -32.73
C ILE A 14 -22.40 4.81 -32.61
N ASP A 15 -21.15 4.99 -33.06
CA ASP A 15 -20.10 3.98 -32.90
C ASP A 15 -19.82 3.67 -31.41
N ASP A 16 -19.66 2.39 -31.07
CA ASP A 16 -19.51 1.91 -29.69
C ASP A 16 -18.34 2.56 -28.93
N MET A 17 -17.25 2.95 -29.62
CA MET A 17 -16.13 3.65 -28.99
C MET A 17 -16.53 5.07 -28.60
N TYR A 18 -17.26 5.76 -29.48
CA TYR A 18 -17.76 7.11 -29.22
C TYR A 18 -18.82 7.11 -28.11
N PHE A 19 -19.74 6.14 -28.14
CA PHE A 19 -20.71 5.92 -27.07
C PHE A 19 -20.02 5.63 -25.74
N SER A 20 -18.99 4.77 -25.73
CA SER A 20 -18.24 4.48 -24.51
C SER A 20 -17.51 5.71 -23.96
N PHE A 21 -16.99 6.61 -24.80
CA PHE A 21 -16.39 7.86 -24.35
C PHE A 21 -17.44 8.75 -23.67
N ILE A 22 -18.58 8.99 -24.35
CA ILE A 22 -19.66 9.83 -23.82
C ILE A 22 -20.15 9.29 -22.49
N ASN A 23 -20.38 7.98 -22.37
CA ASN A 23 -20.86 7.40 -21.12
C ASN A 23 -19.86 7.55 -19.96
N ARG A 24 -18.57 7.34 -20.20
CA ARG A 24 -17.53 7.55 -19.18
C ARG A 24 -17.53 8.99 -18.71
N PHE A 25 -17.64 9.92 -19.64
CA PHE A 25 -17.67 11.35 -19.35
C PHE A 25 -18.91 11.72 -18.54
N LEU A 26 -20.11 11.41 -19.03
CA LEU A 26 -21.36 11.79 -18.39
C LEU A 26 -21.46 11.22 -16.97
N LEU A 27 -21.08 9.96 -16.78
CA LEU A 27 -21.09 9.35 -15.46
C LEU A 27 -20.19 10.09 -14.48
N ALA A 28 -18.93 10.35 -14.86
CA ALA A 28 -17.99 11.05 -13.99
C ALA A 28 -18.44 12.50 -13.72
N ASP A 29 -18.90 13.21 -14.75
CA ASP A 29 -19.30 14.61 -14.63
C ASP A 29 -20.56 14.82 -13.78
N ILE A 30 -21.55 13.92 -13.90
CA ILE A 30 -22.76 13.92 -13.07
C ILE A 30 -22.41 13.61 -11.61
N VAL A 31 -21.56 12.59 -11.37
CA VAL A 31 -21.12 12.23 -10.01
C VAL A 31 -20.37 13.38 -9.35
N ALA A 32 -19.48 14.03 -10.10
CA ALA A 32 -18.66 15.11 -9.59
C ALA A 32 -19.47 16.38 -9.23
N GLN A 33 -20.52 16.67 -10.00
CA GLN A 33 -21.44 17.79 -9.76
C GLN A 33 -22.50 17.51 -8.69
N SER A 34 -22.77 16.25 -8.36
CA SER A 34 -23.80 15.88 -7.40
C SER A 34 -23.52 16.48 -6.01
N GLU A 35 -24.54 17.09 -5.40
CA GLU A 35 -24.50 17.55 -4.00
C GLU A 35 -24.60 16.39 -3.00
N ASP A 36 -24.98 15.20 -3.45
CA ASP A 36 -25.18 14.04 -2.59
C ASP A 36 -23.87 13.60 -1.93
N THR A 37 -23.97 13.04 -0.72
CA THR A 37 -22.79 12.52 -0.02
C THR A 37 -22.21 11.32 -0.76
N GLN A 38 -20.89 11.11 -0.60
CA GLN A 38 -20.20 9.93 -1.15
C GLN A 38 -20.91 8.63 -0.76
N ASP A 39 -21.35 8.50 0.49
CA ASP A 39 -22.07 7.32 0.98
C ASP A 39 -23.41 7.12 0.28
N LYS A 40 -24.16 8.21 0.02
CA LYS A 40 -25.45 8.13 -0.68
C LYS A 40 -25.26 7.68 -2.12
N ILE A 41 -24.33 8.32 -2.84
CA ILE A 41 -24.00 7.97 -4.22
C ILE A 41 -23.47 6.51 -4.29
N SER A 42 -22.61 6.11 -3.35
CA SER A 42 -22.08 4.73 -3.29
C SER A 42 -23.17 3.69 -3.03
N LYS A 43 -24.19 4.02 -2.23
CA LYS A 43 -25.36 3.15 -2.01
C LYS A 43 -26.26 3.08 -3.24
N GLU A 44 -26.46 4.20 -3.94
CA GLU A 44 -27.16 4.21 -5.23
C GLU A 44 -26.42 3.32 -6.24
N PHE A 45 -25.09 3.36 -6.27
CA PHE A 45 -24.29 2.43 -7.08
C PHE A 45 -24.43 0.96 -6.67
N ALA A 46 -24.70 0.68 -5.39
CA ALA A 46 -24.89 -0.68 -4.90
C ALA A 46 -26.29 -1.25 -5.20
N ASP A 47 -27.29 -0.41 -5.52
CA ASP A 47 -28.65 -0.82 -5.89
C ASP A 47 -28.63 -1.66 -7.18
N LYS A 48 -29.36 -2.78 -7.22
CA LYS A 48 -29.44 -3.71 -8.37
C LYS A 48 -29.71 -3.02 -9.71
N LYS A 49 -30.55 -1.97 -9.75
CA LYS A 49 -30.88 -1.27 -11.00
C LYS A 49 -29.67 -0.50 -11.55
N PHE A 50 -28.96 0.22 -10.68
CA PHE A 50 -27.75 0.98 -11.00
C PHE A 50 -26.52 0.07 -11.16
N ASN A 51 -26.43 -1.00 -10.37
CA ASN A 51 -25.39 -2.02 -10.38
C ASN A 51 -25.39 -2.79 -11.70
N THR A 52 -26.55 -3.08 -12.31
CA THR A 52 -26.64 -3.73 -13.62
C THR A 52 -26.05 -2.86 -14.74
N LEU A 53 -26.28 -1.54 -14.70
CA LEU A 53 -25.69 -0.59 -15.66
C LEU A 53 -24.20 -0.37 -15.38
N PHE A 54 -23.82 -0.23 -14.11
CA PHE A 54 -22.43 -0.14 -13.68
C PHE A 54 -21.66 -1.39 -14.08
N SER A 55 -22.17 -2.59 -13.81
CA SER A 55 -21.54 -3.83 -14.28
C SER A 55 -21.41 -3.88 -15.80
N LYS A 56 -22.29 -3.23 -16.56
CA LYS A 56 -22.22 -3.16 -18.04
C LYS A 56 -21.31 -2.03 -18.57
N LEU A 57 -21.16 -0.93 -17.84
CA LEU A 57 -20.21 0.17 -18.09
C LEU A 57 -18.80 -0.12 -17.56
N TYR A 58 -18.68 -1.11 -16.66
CA TYR A 58 -17.45 -1.49 -15.96
C TYR A 58 -16.94 -2.89 -16.34
N ASN A 59 -17.79 -3.79 -16.84
CA ASN A 59 -17.41 -5.08 -17.42
C ASN A 59 -17.75 -5.13 -18.93
N LYS A 60 -17.32 -6.21 -19.58
CA LYS A 60 -17.27 -6.46 -21.04
C LYS A 60 -18.61 -6.48 -21.79
N GLU A 61 -19.72 -6.04 -21.17
CA GLU A 61 -21.09 -6.16 -21.70
C GLU A 61 -21.72 -4.79 -21.99
N LEU A 62 -21.01 -3.94 -22.73
CA LEU A 62 -21.51 -2.63 -23.13
C LEU A 62 -22.38 -2.78 -24.39
N GLU A 63 -23.62 -3.21 -24.21
CA GLU A 63 -24.67 -3.07 -25.22
C GLU A 63 -25.23 -1.64 -25.19
N TYR A 64 -25.59 -1.09 -26.36
CA TYR A 64 -26.19 0.24 -26.49
C TYR A 64 -27.59 0.27 -25.87
N TYR A 65 -27.77 0.98 -24.76
CA TYR A 65 -29.06 1.12 -24.04
C TYR A 65 -29.64 2.56 -24.04
N GLY A 66 -29.09 3.48 -24.85
CA GLY A 66 -29.52 4.89 -24.86
C GLY A 66 -29.03 5.71 -23.65
N PHE A 67 -29.55 6.94 -23.51
CA PHE A 67 -29.17 7.89 -22.45
C PHE A 67 -30.26 8.12 -21.38
N ASP A 68 -31.39 7.41 -21.47
CA ASP A 68 -32.56 7.56 -20.60
C ASP A 68 -32.23 7.47 -19.10
N LEU A 69 -31.16 6.76 -18.76
CA LEU A 69 -30.69 6.58 -17.38
C LEU A 69 -30.11 7.85 -16.75
N TYR A 70 -29.70 8.80 -17.59
CA TYR A 70 -29.19 10.09 -17.14
C TYR A 70 -30.27 11.17 -17.21
N GLU A 71 -31.45 10.92 -17.81
CA GLU A 71 -32.47 11.94 -18.13
C GLU A 71 -32.79 12.84 -16.93
N GLU A 72 -33.12 12.25 -15.77
CA GLU A 72 -33.41 12.99 -14.53
C GLU A 72 -32.23 13.82 -13.99
N LYS A 73 -30.99 13.45 -14.33
CA LYS A 73 -29.77 14.13 -13.85
C LYS A 73 -29.21 15.13 -14.86
N LEU A 74 -29.43 14.91 -16.15
CA LEU A 74 -28.97 15.80 -17.23
C LEU A 74 -29.65 17.18 -17.15
N ASP A 75 -30.89 17.24 -16.68
CA ASP A 75 -31.62 18.50 -16.48
C ASP A 75 -31.09 19.33 -15.30
N ILE A 76 -30.36 18.71 -14.37
CA ILE A 76 -29.94 19.32 -13.10
C ILE A 76 -28.46 19.76 -13.16
N CYS A 77 -27.66 19.21 -14.06
CA CYS A 77 -26.23 19.48 -14.16
C CYS A 77 -25.82 20.03 -15.53
N ASN A 78 -24.63 20.61 -15.61
CA ASN A 78 -24.12 21.16 -16.87
C ASN A 78 -23.43 20.10 -17.75
N ALA A 79 -23.71 18.81 -17.54
CA ALA A 79 -22.93 17.72 -18.13
C ALA A 79 -22.94 17.71 -19.67
N LEU A 80 -24.07 18.02 -20.31
CA LEU A 80 -24.11 18.11 -21.78
C LEU A 80 -23.28 19.29 -22.30
N SER A 81 -23.35 20.44 -21.64
CA SER A 81 -22.54 21.61 -22.01
C SER A 81 -21.05 21.35 -21.81
N ASN A 82 -20.68 20.67 -20.72
CA ASN A 82 -19.29 20.29 -20.46
C ASN A 82 -18.79 19.24 -21.46
N LEU A 83 -19.64 18.29 -21.85
CA LEU A 83 -19.32 17.31 -22.88
C LEU A 83 -19.06 17.99 -24.22
N GLU A 84 -19.93 18.91 -24.63
CA GLU A 84 -19.77 19.70 -25.86
C GLU A 84 -18.44 20.46 -25.84
N LYS A 85 -18.15 21.21 -24.77
CA LYS A 85 -16.88 21.92 -24.59
C LYS A 85 -15.67 20.99 -24.69
N CYS A 86 -15.73 19.85 -24.00
CA CYS A 86 -14.67 18.84 -24.00
C CYS A 86 -14.40 18.32 -25.42
N LEU A 87 -15.46 17.91 -26.13
CA LEU A 87 -15.37 17.36 -27.49
C LEU A 87 -14.88 18.41 -28.50
N ASP A 88 -15.39 19.64 -28.42
CA ASP A 88 -14.94 20.74 -29.27
C ASP A 88 -13.46 21.06 -29.06
N SER A 89 -13.04 21.06 -27.79
CA SER A 89 -11.65 21.29 -27.40
C SER A 89 -10.72 20.17 -27.89
N ILE A 90 -11.13 18.90 -27.74
CA ILE A 90 -10.42 17.74 -28.30
C ILE A 90 -10.35 17.84 -29.84
N SER A 91 -11.46 18.20 -30.50
CA SER A 91 -11.54 18.35 -31.95
C SER A 91 -10.57 19.42 -32.48
N LYS A 92 -10.47 20.56 -31.77
CA LYS A 92 -9.48 21.62 -32.09
C LYS A 92 -8.04 21.16 -31.91
N ASN A 93 -7.80 20.18 -31.03
CA ASN A 93 -6.47 19.68 -30.67
C ASN A 93 -6.16 18.27 -31.22
N LEU A 94 -6.85 17.83 -32.29
CA LEU A 94 -6.65 16.50 -32.88
C LEU A 94 -5.19 16.16 -33.21
N THR A 95 -4.41 17.15 -33.65
CA THR A 95 -2.98 16.97 -33.98
C THR A 95 -2.11 16.74 -32.75
N ASN A 96 -2.58 17.15 -31.56
CA ASN A 96 -1.88 16.99 -30.29
C ASN A 96 -2.26 15.70 -29.54
N LEU A 97 -3.22 14.91 -30.05
CA LEU A 97 -3.68 13.70 -29.34
C LEU A 97 -2.58 12.67 -29.05
N GLY A 98 -1.56 12.57 -29.91
CA GLY A 98 -0.39 11.73 -29.62
C GLY A 98 0.37 12.21 -28.38
N LYS A 99 0.50 13.52 -28.20
CA LYS A 99 1.15 14.13 -27.02
C LYS A 99 0.30 13.96 -25.76
N VAL A 100 -1.02 14.09 -25.89
CA VAL A 100 -1.98 13.80 -24.80
C VAL A 100 -1.82 12.35 -24.35
N GLN A 101 -1.85 11.41 -25.29
CA GLN A 101 -1.72 9.99 -25.01
C GLN A 101 -0.39 9.64 -24.32
N ASN A 102 0.70 10.31 -24.68
CA ASN A 102 2.00 10.12 -24.02
C ASN A 102 2.02 10.60 -22.56
N CYS A 103 1.11 11.47 -22.14
CA CYS A 103 1.00 11.94 -20.76
C CYS A 103 -0.13 11.26 -20.00
N CYS A 104 -0.83 10.30 -20.62
CA CYS A 104 -1.88 9.53 -19.96
C CYS A 104 -1.30 8.54 -18.96
N TYR A 105 -0.03 8.16 -19.07
CA TYR A 105 0.60 7.20 -18.15
C TYR A 105 1.25 7.89 -16.97
N PRO A 106 1.23 7.28 -15.77
CA PRO A 106 2.05 7.78 -14.68
C PRO A 106 3.53 7.64 -15.03
N ARG A 107 4.33 8.65 -14.70
CA ARG A 107 5.75 8.73 -15.11
C ARG A 107 6.62 7.56 -14.61
N TRP A 108 6.21 6.90 -13.52
CA TRP A 108 6.97 5.76 -12.98
C TRP A 108 6.78 4.47 -13.81
N GLU A 109 5.78 4.41 -14.69
CA GLU A 109 5.62 3.31 -15.65
C GLU A 109 6.55 3.44 -16.88
N ASP A 110 7.03 4.65 -17.18
CA ASP A 110 7.98 4.90 -18.29
C ASP A 110 9.35 4.19 -18.09
N LEU A 111 9.64 3.75 -16.86
CA LEU A 111 10.88 3.04 -16.49
C LEU A 111 10.74 1.51 -16.53
N ILE A 112 9.55 0.97 -16.80
CA ILE A 112 9.35 -0.45 -17.11
C ILE A 112 9.65 -0.66 -18.60
N VAL A 113 10.84 -0.27 -19.03
CA VAL A 113 11.37 -0.75 -20.30
C VAL A 113 11.81 -2.20 -20.04
N PRO A 114 11.34 -3.19 -20.81
CA PRO A 114 11.94 -4.52 -20.76
C PRO A 114 13.43 -4.32 -21.01
N THR A 115 14.29 -4.76 -20.10
CA THR A 115 15.72 -4.87 -20.39
C THR A 115 15.84 -5.66 -21.68
N SER A 116 16.11 -4.96 -22.79
CA SER A 116 16.46 -5.58 -24.05
C SER A 116 17.76 -6.32 -23.77
N ASN A 117 17.67 -7.63 -23.61
CA ASN A 117 18.81 -8.48 -23.86
C ASN A 117 19.16 -8.23 -25.33
N GLU A 118 20.30 -7.60 -25.56
CA GLU A 118 20.97 -7.63 -26.85
C GLU A 118 21.31 -9.10 -27.13
N SER A 119 20.45 -9.76 -27.88
CA SER A 119 20.81 -10.92 -28.68
C SER A 119 20.49 -10.56 -30.12
N GLU A 120 21.56 -10.37 -30.89
CA GLU A 120 21.52 -10.40 -32.34
C GLU A 120 20.91 -11.72 -32.81
N ASP A 121 20.25 -11.62 -33.95
CA ASP A 121 20.01 -12.66 -34.96
C ASP A 121 18.57 -13.14 -35.19
N ASP A 122 18.33 -13.29 -36.50
CA ASP A 122 17.23 -13.90 -37.22
C ASP A 122 15.92 -13.12 -37.34
N GLY A 123 15.86 -12.36 -38.44
CA GLY A 123 14.65 -11.77 -38.96
C GLY A 123 13.66 -12.83 -39.44
N GLU A 124 12.60 -13.02 -38.66
CA GLU A 124 11.29 -13.47 -39.13
C GLU A 124 10.20 -12.61 -38.48
N ASN A 125 9.37 -12.00 -39.33
CA ASN A 125 8.08 -11.33 -39.06
C ASN A 125 7.72 -11.02 -37.59
N LEU A 126 7.98 -9.77 -37.19
CA LEU A 126 7.36 -9.11 -36.03
C LEU A 126 5.84 -8.93 -36.28
N GLU A 127 5.04 -9.94 -35.99
CA GLU A 127 3.72 -9.69 -35.43
C GLU A 127 3.95 -9.36 -33.94
N GLU A 128 3.88 -8.07 -33.60
CA GLU A 128 3.97 -7.57 -32.23
C GLU A 128 2.89 -8.21 -31.36
N ASP A 129 3.28 -9.26 -30.64
CA ASP A 129 2.55 -9.78 -29.49
C ASP A 129 2.76 -8.80 -28.33
N ILE A 130 2.07 -7.64 -28.41
CA ILE A 130 2.02 -6.63 -27.35
C ILE A 130 1.44 -7.32 -26.11
N SER A 131 2.25 -7.43 -25.06
CA SER A 131 1.88 -8.09 -23.81
C SER A 131 0.53 -7.62 -23.25
N LYS A 132 -0.23 -8.60 -22.73
CA LYS A 132 -1.64 -8.57 -22.31
C LYS A 132 -2.02 -7.65 -21.13
N ASP A 133 -1.27 -6.61 -20.82
CA ASP A 133 -1.75 -5.55 -19.92
C ASP A 133 -2.07 -4.30 -20.74
N VAL A 134 -3.35 -4.12 -21.05
CA VAL A 134 -3.85 -2.99 -21.84
C VAL A 134 -3.45 -1.68 -21.17
N LYS A 135 -2.44 -1.03 -21.76
CA LYS A 135 -2.03 0.35 -21.50
C LYS A 135 -3.26 1.28 -21.48
N PHE A 136 -3.35 2.19 -20.51
CA PHE A 136 -4.43 3.17 -20.41
C PHE A 136 -4.53 4.05 -21.66
N GLU A 137 -5.67 3.98 -22.34
CA GLU A 137 -5.96 4.79 -23.51
C GLU A 137 -7.07 5.79 -23.22
N PHE A 138 -6.79 7.05 -23.56
CA PHE A 138 -7.75 8.13 -23.35
C PHE A 138 -8.97 7.99 -24.26
N ILE A 139 -8.73 7.68 -25.54
CA ILE A 139 -9.79 7.40 -26.52
C ILE A 139 -10.06 5.89 -26.52
N PRO A 140 -11.31 5.44 -26.32
CA PRO A 140 -11.64 4.02 -26.39
C PRO A 140 -11.26 3.41 -27.74
N ARG A 141 -10.76 2.17 -27.74
CA ARG A 141 -10.45 1.40 -28.95
C ARG A 141 -11.15 0.04 -28.95
N LYS A 142 -11.27 -0.57 -30.13
CA LYS A 142 -11.63 -1.98 -30.26
C LYS A 142 -10.40 -2.87 -30.01
N ILE A 143 -10.53 -3.79 -29.06
CA ILE A 143 -9.51 -4.77 -28.66
C ILE A 143 -10.04 -6.15 -29.04
N LYS A 144 -9.20 -6.97 -29.66
CA LYS A 144 -9.54 -8.36 -29.96
C LYS A 144 -9.41 -9.20 -28.69
N ASN A 145 -10.47 -9.87 -28.28
CA ASN A 145 -10.45 -10.74 -27.11
C ASN A 145 -9.93 -12.14 -27.45
N GLU A 146 -9.81 -13.00 -26.43
CA GLU A 146 -9.29 -14.37 -26.56
C GLU A 146 -10.13 -15.26 -27.47
N THR A 147 -11.41 -14.93 -27.67
CA THR A 147 -12.32 -15.63 -28.58
C THR A 147 -12.27 -15.10 -30.03
N GLY A 148 -11.45 -14.08 -30.28
CA GLY A 148 -11.26 -13.47 -31.61
C GLY A 148 -12.29 -12.39 -31.97
N THR A 149 -13.23 -12.06 -31.07
CA THR A 149 -14.20 -10.97 -31.26
C THR A 149 -13.65 -9.63 -30.77
N TYR A 150 -14.08 -8.53 -31.37
CA TYR A 150 -13.67 -7.19 -30.97
C TYR A 150 -14.58 -6.62 -29.88
N GLU A 151 -13.99 -6.17 -28.77
CA GLU A 151 -14.67 -5.49 -27.64
C GLU A 151 -14.07 -4.10 -27.41
N VAL A 152 -14.85 -3.15 -26.87
CA VAL A 152 -14.33 -1.82 -26.53
C VAL A 152 -13.43 -1.91 -25.28
N SER A 153 -12.30 -1.20 -25.28
CA SER A 153 -11.35 -1.17 -24.17
C SER A 153 -12.00 -0.75 -22.85
N THR A 154 -11.70 -1.39 -21.73
CA THR A 154 -12.26 -1.03 -20.40
C THR A 154 -11.28 -0.24 -19.54
N LEU A 155 -11.77 0.56 -18.58
CA LEU A 155 -10.93 1.29 -17.61
C LEU A 155 -11.04 0.71 -16.20
N LYS A 156 -9.89 0.59 -15.53
CA LYS A 156 -9.78 0.35 -14.08
C LYS A 156 -10.12 1.64 -13.32
N ILE A 157 -10.42 1.56 -12.01
CA ILE A 157 -10.89 2.72 -11.22
C ILE A 157 -9.94 3.93 -11.33
N HIS A 158 -8.63 3.75 -11.17
CA HIS A 158 -7.66 4.86 -11.25
C HIS A 158 -7.60 5.48 -12.65
N THR A 159 -7.66 4.68 -13.71
CA THR A 159 -7.67 5.19 -15.08
C THR A 159 -8.98 5.90 -15.46
N ARG A 160 -10.09 5.63 -14.76
CA ARG A 160 -11.34 6.40 -14.90
C ARG A 160 -11.20 7.81 -14.35
N ILE A 161 -10.62 7.93 -13.16
CA ILE A 161 -10.35 9.23 -12.53
C ILE A 161 -9.38 10.03 -13.41
N ALA A 162 -8.31 9.40 -13.90
CA ALA A 162 -7.38 10.03 -14.84
C ALA A 162 -8.05 10.44 -16.15
N PHE A 163 -8.92 9.59 -16.73
CA PHE A 163 -9.72 9.93 -17.91
C PHE A 163 -10.54 11.20 -17.68
N TYR A 164 -11.25 11.30 -16.56
CA TYR A 164 -12.06 12.46 -16.26
C TYR A 164 -11.21 13.72 -16.04
N ALA A 165 -10.04 13.60 -15.39
CA ALA A 165 -9.09 14.70 -15.25
C ALA A 165 -8.62 15.27 -16.60
N ILE A 166 -8.42 14.41 -17.61
CA ILE A 166 -8.06 14.83 -18.97
C ILE A 166 -9.23 15.59 -19.61
N CYS A 167 -10.46 15.09 -19.47
CA CYS A 167 -11.65 15.78 -19.97
C CYS A 167 -11.80 17.16 -19.32
N LEU A 168 -11.61 17.25 -18.00
CA LEU A 168 -11.66 18.51 -17.25
C LEU A 168 -10.63 19.54 -17.73
N TYR A 169 -9.42 19.10 -18.07
CA TYR A 169 -8.41 19.98 -18.66
C TYR A 169 -8.88 20.62 -19.98
N PHE A 170 -9.52 19.81 -20.84
CA PHE A 170 -10.06 20.27 -22.13
C PHE A 170 -11.34 21.11 -21.99
N ILE A 171 -12.10 20.95 -20.91
CA ILE A 171 -13.25 21.81 -20.59
C ILE A 171 -12.78 23.24 -20.26
N GLN A 172 -11.68 23.37 -19.52
CA GLN A 172 -11.22 24.67 -19.02
C GLN A 172 -10.72 25.61 -20.12
N ASP A 173 -9.90 25.09 -21.04
CA ASP A 173 -9.40 25.87 -22.18
C ASP A 173 -9.20 24.95 -23.40
N SER A 174 -9.52 25.49 -24.57
CA SER A 174 -9.27 24.89 -25.86
C SER A 174 -7.82 25.00 -26.34
N SER A 175 -6.97 25.79 -25.69
CA SER A 175 -5.56 25.87 -26.03
C SER A 175 -4.76 24.75 -25.32
N PHE A 176 -4.33 23.74 -26.09
CA PHE A 176 -3.49 22.67 -25.52
C PHE A 176 -2.06 23.18 -25.30
N ASN A 177 -1.61 23.15 -24.04
CA ASN A 177 -0.22 23.38 -23.67
C ASN A 177 0.38 22.10 -23.08
N GLU A 178 1.36 21.53 -23.78
CA GLU A 178 1.97 20.24 -23.39
C GLU A 178 2.63 20.29 -22.01
N THR A 179 3.26 21.41 -21.63
CA THR A 179 3.91 21.57 -20.33
C THR A 179 2.87 21.58 -19.21
N ASN A 180 1.86 22.44 -19.33
CA ASN A 180 0.80 22.57 -18.33
C ASN A 180 0.03 21.25 -18.18
N PHE A 181 -0.25 20.57 -19.30
CA PHE A 181 -0.90 19.27 -19.30
C PHE A 181 -0.06 18.20 -18.60
N LYS A 182 1.26 18.16 -18.84
CA LYS A 182 2.19 17.24 -18.15
C LYS A 182 2.24 17.48 -16.65
N GLU A 183 2.20 18.73 -16.22
CA GLU A 183 2.17 19.10 -14.81
C GLU A 183 0.84 18.72 -14.15
N TRP A 184 -0.28 18.98 -14.84
CA TRP A 184 -1.61 18.54 -14.41
C TRP A 184 -1.68 17.04 -14.24
N MET A 185 -1.26 16.26 -15.25
CA MET A 185 -1.31 14.80 -15.17
C MET A 185 -0.35 14.23 -14.12
N GLN A 186 0.82 14.87 -13.89
CA GLN A 186 1.72 14.47 -12.80
C GLN A 186 1.05 14.65 -11.44
N PHE A 187 0.41 15.80 -11.21
CA PHE A 187 -0.37 16.04 -10.00
C PHE A 187 -1.51 15.03 -9.84
N VAL A 188 -2.32 14.82 -10.87
CA VAL A 188 -3.45 13.88 -10.87
C VAL A 188 -3.00 12.47 -10.52
N TRP A 189 -1.94 11.95 -11.15
CA TRP A 189 -1.43 10.62 -10.87
C TRP A 189 -0.90 10.49 -9.45
N ASN A 190 -0.18 11.49 -8.94
CA ASN A 190 0.29 11.49 -7.56
C ASN A 190 -0.89 11.45 -6.57
N ILE A 191 -1.96 12.19 -6.82
CA ILE A 191 -3.14 12.22 -5.95
C ILE A 191 -3.91 10.88 -5.98
N ILE A 192 -4.15 10.31 -7.17
CA ILE A 192 -4.88 9.04 -7.33
C ILE A 192 -4.11 7.86 -6.71
N GLU A 193 -2.80 7.83 -6.89
CA GLU A 193 -1.93 6.72 -6.44
C GLU A 193 -1.66 6.74 -4.94
N ASN A 194 -1.99 7.83 -4.23
CA ASN A 194 -1.61 7.98 -2.82
C ASN A 194 -2.80 8.09 -1.86
N VAL A 195 -3.94 7.52 -2.26
CA VAL A 195 -5.14 7.41 -1.41
C VAL A 195 -5.10 6.15 -0.56
N LYS A 196 -5.36 6.28 0.75
CA LYS A 196 -5.27 5.17 1.73
C LYS A 196 -6.19 3.97 1.43
N ALA A 197 -7.32 4.19 0.76
CA ALA A 197 -8.31 3.17 0.42
C ALA A 197 -8.32 2.90 -1.10
N HIS A 198 -7.29 2.22 -1.60
CA HIS A 198 -7.21 1.92 -3.03
C HIS A 198 -8.40 1.07 -3.51
N GLN A 199 -8.88 1.37 -4.73
CA GLN A 199 -9.80 0.53 -5.49
C GLN A 199 -11.24 0.42 -4.94
N SER A 200 -11.77 1.46 -4.28
CA SER A 200 -13.21 1.54 -3.98
C SER A 200 -13.93 2.58 -4.86
N VAL A 201 -15.23 2.35 -5.09
CA VAL A 201 -16.12 3.30 -5.78
C VAL A 201 -16.22 4.60 -4.99
N GLU A 202 -16.24 4.48 -3.66
CA GLU A 202 -16.16 5.59 -2.71
C GLU A 202 -14.99 6.53 -3.01
N VAL A 203 -13.78 5.98 -3.17
CA VAL A 203 -12.59 6.79 -3.51
C VAL A 203 -12.71 7.44 -4.88
N MET A 204 -13.22 6.71 -5.88
CA MET A 204 -13.48 7.28 -7.20
C MET A 204 -14.36 8.53 -7.11
N ILE A 205 -15.50 8.43 -6.41
CA ILE A 205 -16.43 9.56 -6.19
C ILE A 205 -15.71 10.73 -5.50
N SER A 206 -14.93 10.48 -4.44
CA SER A 206 -14.21 11.55 -3.75
C SER A 206 -13.23 12.26 -4.68
N GLN A 207 -12.50 11.51 -5.51
CA GLN A 207 -11.49 12.06 -6.42
C GLN A 207 -12.13 12.82 -7.59
N ASP A 208 -13.21 12.31 -8.19
CA ASP A 208 -13.92 13.00 -9.27
C ASP A 208 -14.47 14.35 -8.77
N LYS A 209 -15.08 14.38 -7.58
CA LYS A 209 -15.53 15.62 -6.92
C LYS A 209 -14.39 16.57 -6.60
N LEU A 210 -13.24 16.04 -6.17
CA LEU A 210 -12.04 16.85 -5.90
C LEU A 210 -11.55 17.52 -7.18
N LEU A 211 -11.35 16.76 -8.25
CA LEU A 211 -10.84 17.24 -9.53
C LEU A 211 -11.79 18.27 -10.15
N TYR A 212 -13.10 18.03 -10.11
CA TYR A 212 -14.09 19.00 -10.57
C TYR A 212 -14.10 20.30 -9.76
N LYS A 213 -13.66 20.29 -8.49
CA LYS A 213 -13.53 21.52 -7.71
C LYS A 213 -12.27 22.32 -8.04
N ILE A 214 -11.27 21.74 -8.70
CA ILE A 214 -9.98 22.40 -8.93
C ILE A 214 -9.59 22.48 -10.40
N TYR A 215 -10.40 21.95 -11.33
CA TYR A 215 -10.01 21.86 -12.74
C TYR A 215 -9.74 23.21 -13.40
N HIS A 216 -10.31 24.30 -12.88
CA HIS A 216 -10.01 25.65 -13.36
C HIS A 216 -8.52 26.03 -13.21
N GLU A 217 -7.80 25.33 -12.34
CA GLU A 217 -6.37 25.46 -12.11
C GLU A 217 -5.52 24.50 -12.95
N SER A 218 -6.13 23.63 -13.77
CA SER A 218 -5.40 22.58 -14.51
C SER A 218 -4.33 23.14 -15.46
N HIS A 219 -4.51 24.36 -15.97
CA HIS A 219 -3.57 25.04 -16.86
C HIS A 219 -2.46 25.81 -16.13
N ARG A 220 -2.54 25.92 -14.80
CA ARG A 220 -1.54 26.62 -13.97
C ARG A 220 -1.27 25.91 -12.65
N ILE A 221 -1.44 24.58 -12.61
CA ILE A 221 -1.49 23.80 -11.37
C ILE A 221 -0.28 24.04 -10.48
N MET A 222 0.93 24.14 -11.06
CA MET A 222 2.16 24.40 -10.31
C MET A 222 2.18 25.77 -9.64
N SER A 223 1.72 26.81 -10.35
CA SER A 223 1.62 28.17 -9.80
C SER A 223 0.56 28.21 -8.69
N TRP A 224 -0.60 27.62 -8.92
CA TRP A 224 -1.66 27.54 -7.92
C TRP A 224 -1.21 26.79 -6.65
N LEU A 225 -0.54 25.64 -6.78
CA LEU A 225 0.04 24.91 -5.63
C LEU A 225 1.00 25.78 -4.82
N CYS A 226 1.78 26.65 -5.47
CA CYS A 226 2.70 27.56 -4.78
C CYS A 226 1.98 28.67 -3.99
N GLU A 227 0.74 28.99 -4.34
CA GLU A 227 -0.10 30.00 -3.68
C GLU A 227 -0.82 29.46 -2.43
N LEU A 228 -0.91 28.13 -2.29
CA LEU A 228 -1.59 27.49 -1.17
C LEU A 228 -0.76 27.46 0.12
N ASP A 229 -1.47 27.47 1.25
CA ASP A 229 -0.93 27.16 2.57
C ASP A 229 -1.23 25.69 2.92
N GLU A 230 -0.17 24.88 3.03
CA GLU A 230 -0.23 23.47 3.39
C GLU A 230 -0.86 23.20 4.77
N ASN A 231 -0.88 24.20 5.65
CA ASN A 231 -1.46 24.08 6.99
C ASN A 231 -2.95 24.44 7.04
N ASN A 232 -3.48 25.05 5.97
CA ASN A 232 -4.86 25.51 5.88
C ASN A 232 -5.52 25.02 4.60
N LEU A 233 -5.57 23.70 4.43
CA LEU A 233 -6.19 23.08 3.26
C LEU A 233 -7.72 23.08 3.36
N PRO A 234 -8.43 23.42 2.28
CA PRO A 234 -9.88 23.25 2.20
C PRO A 234 -10.33 21.81 2.48
N GLN A 235 -11.53 21.65 3.06
CA GLN A 235 -12.09 20.36 3.47
C GLN A 235 -12.17 19.31 2.33
N VAL A 236 -12.26 19.76 1.07
CA VAL A 236 -12.25 18.87 -0.11
C VAL A 236 -11.00 17.99 -0.18
N PHE A 237 -9.87 18.44 0.39
CA PHE A 237 -8.61 17.69 0.38
C PHE A 237 -8.47 16.69 1.52
N ASN A 238 -9.43 16.57 2.44
CA ASN A 238 -9.27 15.73 3.65
C ASN A 238 -8.90 14.27 3.34
N PHE A 239 -9.39 13.69 2.25
CA PHE A 239 -9.08 12.31 1.85
C PHE A 239 -7.67 12.12 1.29
N VAL A 240 -7.04 13.22 0.85
CA VAL A 240 -5.73 13.25 0.19
C VAL A 240 -4.76 14.20 0.87
N SER A 241 -5.04 14.59 2.12
CA SER A 241 -4.37 15.71 2.78
C SER A 241 -2.86 15.54 2.83
N ASP A 242 -2.38 14.32 3.13
CA ASP A 242 -0.96 14.02 3.23
C ASP A 242 -0.26 14.19 1.87
N GLN A 243 -0.90 13.72 0.79
CA GLN A 243 -0.36 13.87 -0.56
C GLN A 243 -0.47 15.31 -1.05
N MET A 244 -1.58 15.99 -0.77
CA MET A 244 -1.80 17.39 -1.17
C MET A 244 -0.75 18.32 -0.54
N LYS A 245 -0.46 18.15 0.77
CA LYS A 245 0.63 18.86 1.44
C LYS A 245 1.97 18.61 0.74
N GLU A 246 2.23 17.34 0.40
CA GLU A 246 3.43 16.96 -0.31
C GLU A 246 3.55 17.64 -1.69
N GLU A 247 2.47 17.70 -2.48
CA GLU A 247 2.45 18.39 -3.78
C GLU A 247 2.73 19.90 -3.64
N ILE A 248 2.19 20.54 -2.60
CA ILE A 248 2.46 21.97 -2.30
C ILE A 248 3.93 22.19 -1.96
N GLU A 249 4.49 21.37 -1.06
CA GLU A 249 5.89 21.45 -0.65
C GLU A 249 6.85 21.22 -1.84
N LYS A 250 6.55 20.22 -2.68
CA LYS A 250 7.28 19.95 -3.92
C LYS A 250 7.17 21.11 -4.92
N ALA A 251 5.98 21.68 -5.10
CA ALA A 251 5.78 22.82 -6.01
C ALA A 251 6.58 24.04 -5.56
N LYS A 252 6.52 24.37 -4.26
CA LYS A 252 7.31 25.46 -3.66
C LYS A 252 8.81 25.23 -3.86
N GLN A 253 9.30 24.00 -3.69
CA GLN A 253 10.70 23.67 -3.89
C GLN A 253 11.14 23.70 -5.37
N LYS A 254 10.26 23.30 -6.30
CA LYS A 254 10.54 23.32 -7.76
C LYS A 254 10.74 24.74 -8.32
N LYS A 255 10.47 25.81 -7.56
CA LYS A 255 10.94 27.18 -7.88
C LYS A 255 12.46 27.26 -8.00
N ASN A 256 13.19 26.40 -7.27
CA ASN A 256 14.59 26.12 -7.53
C ASN A 256 14.68 25.07 -8.64
N THR A 257 15.16 25.49 -9.82
CA THR A 257 15.21 24.66 -11.04
C THR A 257 16.08 23.41 -10.88
N GLU A 258 17.07 23.42 -9.99
CA GLU A 258 17.89 22.24 -9.69
C GLU A 258 17.06 21.10 -9.07
N PHE A 259 16.02 21.44 -8.30
CA PHE A 259 15.16 20.46 -7.63
C PHE A 259 14.14 19.82 -8.56
N ILE A 260 13.85 20.40 -9.74
CA ILE A 260 12.91 19.82 -10.71
C ILE A 260 13.35 18.41 -11.08
N GLN A 261 14.61 18.24 -11.46
CA GLN A 261 15.14 16.93 -11.86
C GLN A 261 15.29 15.98 -10.67
N LYS A 262 15.70 16.49 -9.51
CA LYS A 262 15.87 15.69 -8.28
C LYS A 262 14.55 15.09 -7.81
N ILE A 263 13.51 15.92 -7.73
CA ILE A 263 12.15 15.48 -7.34
C ILE A 263 11.61 14.52 -8.38
N ASN A 264 11.66 14.85 -9.68
CA ASN A 264 11.17 13.95 -10.73
C ASN A 264 11.89 12.59 -10.72
N LYS A 265 13.21 12.54 -10.45
CA LYS A 265 13.93 11.27 -10.33
C LYS A 265 13.48 10.46 -9.11
N ALA A 266 13.25 11.11 -7.98
CA ALA A 266 12.81 10.44 -6.77
C ALA A 266 11.37 9.92 -6.88
N GLU A 267 10.45 10.71 -7.42
CA GLU A 267 9.04 10.30 -7.61
C GLU A 267 8.90 9.04 -8.47
N ASN A 268 9.81 8.87 -9.44
CA ASN A 268 9.84 7.74 -10.36
C ASN A 268 10.70 6.57 -9.89
N TYR A 269 11.29 6.65 -8.69
CA TYR A 269 12.17 5.60 -8.21
C TYR A 269 11.44 4.55 -7.38
N ALA A 270 11.74 3.27 -7.60
CA ALA A 270 11.21 2.16 -6.82
C ALA A 270 9.67 2.19 -6.74
N PHE A 271 9.12 1.72 -5.62
CA PHE A 271 7.69 1.82 -5.32
C PHE A 271 7.27 3.19 -4.77
N PHE A 272 8.03 4.28 -4.98
CA PHE A 272 7.73 5.59 -4.36
C PHE A 272 6.56 6.32 -5.01
N HIS A 273 6.37 6.16 -6.33
CA HIS A 273 5.19 6.58 -7.07
C HIS A 273 4.63 7.95 -6.62
N GLY A 274 5.46 8.99 -6.74
CA GLY A 274 5.08 10.36 -6.37
C GLY A 274 5.14 10.71 -4.88
N ALA A 275 5.06 9.74 -3.96
CA ALA A 275 5.13 9.97 -2.51
C ALA A 275 6.57 9.80 -1.98
N ILE A 276 7.25 10.93 -1.80
CA ILE A 276 8.66 11.04 -1.47
C ILE A 276 8.93 11.98 -0.29
N ARG A 277 7.91 12.41 0.47
CA ARG A 277 8.07 13.30 1.64
C ARG A 277 9.11 12.84 2.67
N PHE A 278 9.31 11.53 2.79
CA PHE A 278 10.34 10.95 3.64
C PHE A 278 11.78 11.30 3.23
N LEU A 279 11.99 11.89 2.05
CA LEU A 279 13.28 12.39 1.58
C LEU A 279 13.51 13.87 1.93
N PHE A 280 12.47 14.64 2.22
CA PHE A 280 12.60 16.09 2.45
C PHE A 280 11.95 16.56 3.73
N HIS A 281 11.56 15.64 4.60
CA HIS A 281 11.20 15.98 5.95
C HIS A 281 12.10 15.30 6.98
N ASP A 282 12.37 15.99 8.08
CA ASP A 282 13.15 15.50 9.20
C ASP A 282 12.34 14.59 10.16
N GLU A 283 12.99 14.14 11.24
CA GLU A 283 12.38 13.30 12.28
C GLU A 283 11.27 14.01 13.07
N GLN A 284 11.22 15.34 13.08
CA GLN A 284 10.16 16.16 13.69
C GLN A 284 9.04 16.55 12.72
N ASN A 285 9.09 16.05 11.48
CA ASN A 285 8.14 16.38 10.42
C ASN A 285 8.26 17.82 9.86
N ASN A 286 9.40 18.48 10.03
CA ASN A 286 9.68 19.77 9.38
C ASN A 286 10.35 19.57 8.01
N LEU A 287 10.25 20.57 7.15
CA LEU A 287 10.95 20.61 5.85
C LEU A 287 12.47 20.66 6.02
N ASP A 288 13.16 19.73 5.38
CA ASP A 288 14.61 19.65 5.28
C ASP A 288 15.03 19.11 3.91
N TRP A 289 15.22 20.03 2.97
CA TRP A 289 15.74 19.72 1.64
C TRP A 289 17.26 19.53 1.60
N ASN A 290 17.99 19.93 2.65
CA ASN A 290 19.46 19.89 2.65
C ASN A 290 19.99 18.46 2.67
N ASN A 291 19.26 17.54 3.31
CA ASN A 291 19.61 16.12 3.35
C ASN A 291 18.94 15.28 2.25
N PHE A 292 18.23 15.90 1.30
CA PHE A 292 17.48 15.20 0.26
C PHE A 292 18.36 14.21 -0.53
N ASP A 293 19.49 14.68 -1.06
CA ASP A 293 20.37 13.85 -1.88
C ASP A 293 20.92 12.67 -1.07
N LYS A 294 21.33 12.91 0.18
CA LYS A 294 21.84 11.85 1.07
C LYS A 294 20.79 10.79 1.36
N ARG A 295 19.57 11.21 1.72
CA ARG A 295 18.43 10.31 1.96
C ARG A 295 18.10 9.52 0.71
N PHE A 296 18.08 10.17 -0.46
CA PHE A 296 17.77 9.52 -1.72
C PHE A 296 18.85 8.50 -2.12
N GLU A 297 20.14 8.82 -1.99
CA GLU A 297 21.23 7.86 -2.25
C GLU A 297 21.13 6.61 -1.37
N ASN A 298 20.80 6.76 -0.09
CA ASN A 298 20.59 5.60 0.79
C ASN A 298 19.29 4.85 0.44
N ALA A 299 18.21 5.55 0.10
CA ALA A 299 17.00 4.91 -0.39
C ALA A 299 17.28 4.04 -1.63
N LYS A 300 18.12 4.51 -2.57
CA LYS A 300 18.55 3.75 -3.76
C LYS A 300 19.38 2.51 -3.45
N ARG A 301 20.08 2.48 -2.31
CA ARG A 301 20.80 1.30 -1.83
C ARG A 301 19.85 0.26 -1.25
N TYR A 302 18.75 0.70 -0.66
CA TYR A 302 17.82 -0.17 0.06
C TYR A 302 16.65 -0.66 -0.79
N PHE A 303 16.16 0.12 -1.75
CA PHE A 303 14.86 -0.13 -2.41
C PHE A 303 14.94 -0.20 -3.94
N ASN A 304 14.01 -0.96 -4.53
CA ASN A 304 13.72 -1.07 -5.97
C ASN A 304 12.20 -1.27 -6.20
N ASN A 305 11.79 -1.52 -7.45
CA ASN A 305 10.37 -1.71 -7.79
C ASN A 305 9.72 -2.93 -7.09
N ASP A 306 10.53 -3.93 -6.71
CA ASP A 306 10.08 -5.16 -6.04
C ASP A 306 10.06 -5.07 -4.51
N GLY A 307 10.48 -3.93 -3.94
CA GLY A 307 10.64 -3.75 -2.50
C GLY A 307 12.10 -3.49 -2.15
N THR A 308 12.77 -4.45 -1.51
CA THR A 308 14.14 -4.27 -1.01
C THR A 308 15.21 -4.86 -1.93
N LYS A 309 16.33 -4.16 -2.12
CA LYS A 309 17.51 -4.63 -2.87
C LYS A 309 18.47 -5.49 -2.05
N ILE A 310 18.52 -5.25 -0.75
CA ILE A 310 19.37 -6.01 0.17
C ILE A 310 18.54 -7.10 0.85
N ASN A 311 19.18 -7.91 1.69
CA ASN A 311 18.46 -8.91 2.48
C ASN A 311 17.28 -8.26 3.22
N LYS A 312 16.07 -8.71 2.85
CA LYS A 312 14.76 -8.22 3.31
C LYS A 312 14.69 -8.05 4.83
N TYR A 313 15.18 -9.04 5.57
CA TYR A 313 15.04 -9.07 7.03
C TYR A 313 16.20 -8.41 7.75
N GLU A 314 17.38 -8.33 7.15
CA GLU A 314 18.47 -7.51 7.71
C GLU A 314 18.15 -6.02 7.63
N LEU A 315 17.53 -5.56 6.53
CA LEU A 315 17.03 -4.18 6.45
C LEU A 315 15.93 -3.93 7.48
N LEU A 316 15.00 -4.87 7.64
CA LEU A 316 13.90 -4.75 8.61
C LEU A 316 14.42 -4.77 10.05
N LYS A 317 15.37 -5.64 10.40
CA LYS A 317 16.08 -5.64 11.70
C LYS A 317 16.78 -4.31 11.93
N LYS A 318 17.47 -3.76 10.91
CA LYS A 318 18.11 -2.46 11.01
C LYS A 318 17.08 -1.36 11.30
N TYR A 319 15.97 -1.34 10.59
CA TYR A 319 14.91 -0.36 10.78
C TYR A 319 14.26 -0.45 12.17
N ILE A 320 13.90 -1.66 12.60
CA ILE A 320 13.34 -1.92 13.93
C ILE A 320 14.32 -1.50 15.03
N SER A 321 15.64 -1.65 14.82
CA SER A 321 16.64 -1.25 15.83
C SER A 321 16.62 0.24 16.17
N PHE A 322 16.02 1.08 15.33
CA PHE A 322 15.84 2.50 15.60
C PHE A 322 14.57 2.82 16.38
N PHE A 323 13.73 1.82 16.70
CA PHE A 323 12.50 2.03 17.43
C PHE A 323 12.80 2.38 18.88
N ASP A 324 12.26 3.52 19.34
CA ASP A 324 12.42 4.01 20.70
C ASP A 324 11.09 4.43 21.36
N ASN A 325 9.99 4.44 20.61
CA ASN A 325 8.63 4.62 21.13
C ASN A 325 7.75 3.42 20.77
N TRP A 326 7.34 2.65 21.78
CA TRP A 326 6.64 1.38 21.58
C TRP A 326 5.26 1.58 20.96
N ASN A 327 4.49 2.54 21.49
CA ASN A 327 3.13 2.80 21.06
C ASN A 327 3.09 3.30 19.61
N PHE A 328 4.03 4.19 19.26
CA PHE A 328 4.12 4.74 17.91
C PHE A 328 4.66 3.76 16.89
N HIS A 329 5.61 2.92 17.28
CA HIS A 329 6.29 2.08 16.31
C HIS A 329 5.69 0.68 16.17
N PHE A 330 5.30 0.03 17.27
CA PHE A 330 4.76 -1.34 17.28
C PHE A 330 3.24 -1.38 17.39
N GLU A 331 2.64 -0.72 18.38
CA GLU A 331 1.18 -0.80 18.63
C GLU A 331 0.34 -0.10 17.56
N SER A 332 0.96 0.74 16.73
CA SER A 332 0.36 1.33 15.52
C SER A 332 0.20 0.34 14.36
N ASN A 333 -0.06 -0.94 14.66
CA ASN A 333 -0.17 -2.06 13.71
C ASN A 333 1.07 -2.20 12.82
N PHE A 334 2.26 -2.26 13.42
CA PHE A 334 3.46 -2.65 12.66
C PHE A 334 3.30 -4.07 12.10
N ILE A 335 3.66 -4.23 10.82
CA ILE A 335 3.58 -5.49 10.12
C ILE A 335 4.98 -6.08 10.00
N PHE A 336 5.15 -7.34 10.45
CA PHE A 336 6.43 -8.04 10.44
C PHE A 336 6.77 -8.69 9.10
N ASP A 337 6.65 -7.95 8.00
CA ASP A 337 7.14 -8.40 6.70
C ASP A 337 7.99 -7.31 6.02
N SER A 338 8.56 -7.66 4.87
CA SER A 338 9.44 -6.78 4.09
C SER A 338 8.88 -6.56 2.69
N GLU A 339 7.54 -6.58 2.57
CA GLU A 339 6.86 -6.39 1.30
C GLU A 339 6.86 -4.91 0.87
N LYS A 340 6.85 -4.65 -0.44
CA LYS A 340 6.92 -3.27 -0.98
C LYS A 340 5.84 -2.35 -0.42
N LYS A 341 4.63 -2.86 -0.23
CA LYS A 341 3.50 -2.11 0.34
C LYS A 341 3.77 -1.74 1.79
N THR A 342 4.25 -2.69 2.59
CA THR A 342 4.60 -2.45 4.00
C THR A 342 5.75 -1.46 4.14
N TRP A 343 6.76 -1.54 3.28
CA TRP A 343 7.84 -0.53 3.25
C TRP A 343 7.34 0.85 2.87
N ARG A 344 6.47 0.94 1.86
CA ARG A 344 5.81 2.20 1.51
C ARG A 344 5.09 2.78 2.71
N ASP A 345 4.26 1.99 3.39
CA ASP A 345 3.53 2.43 4.57
C ASP A 345 4.48 2.86 5.70
N ASN A 346 5.59 2.14 5.92
CA ASN A 346 6.61 2.49 6.92
C ASN A 346 7.29 3.82 6.62
N LEU A 347 7.73 4.03 5.38
CA LEU A 347 8.42 5.26 4.96
C LEU A 347 7.50 6.49 5.07
N LEU A 348 6.21 6.31 4.79
CA LEU A 348 5.22 7.38 4.73
C LEU A 348 4.50 7.67 6.07
N ASN A 349 4.71 6.82 7.08
CA ASN A 349 4.03 6.93 8.38
C ASN A 349 4.69 7.99 9.29
N ILE A 350 3.91 8.99 9.70
CA ILE A 350 4.36 10.06 10.58
C ILE A 350 4.88 9.56 11.93
N ASN A 351 4.32 8.47 12.46
CA ASN A 351 4.75 7.88 13.72
C ASN A 351 6.09 7.15 13.60
N ARG A 352 6.60 6.90 12.39
CA ARG A 352 7.86 6.19 12.14
C ARG A 352 8.92 7.06 11.46
N ARG A 353 8.75 8.38 11.49
CA ARG A 353 9.70 9.32 10.85
C ARG A 353 11.10 9.21 11.39
N LYS A 354 11.26 9.15 12.71
CA LYS A 354 12.57 9.04 13.33
C LYS A 354 13.32 7.77 12.88
N PRO A 355 12.72 6.55 12.95
CA PRO A 355 13.33 5.37 12.34
C PRO A 355 13.66 5.52 10.85
N THR A 356 12.76 6.14 10.07
CA THR A 356 12.96 6.37 8.63
C THR A 356 14.13 7.32 8.37
N GLU A 357 14.22 8.41 9.13
CA GLU A 357 15.31 9.38 9.05
C GLU A 357 16.64 8.73 9.39
N LEU A 358 16.73 7.99 10.50
CA LEU A 358 17.96 7.30 10.89
C LEU A 358 18.39 6.25 9.85
N LEU A 359 17.44 5.53 9.26
CA LEU A 359 17.73 4.59 8.19
C LEU A 359 18.31 5.31 6.96
N LEU A 360 17.65 6.36 6.49
CA LEU A 360 18.00 7.07 5.26
C LEU A 360 19.19 8.03 5.43
N MET A 361 19.53 8.41 6.65
CA MET A 361 20.79 9.09 6.97
C MET A 361 21.97 8.13 7.07
N GLY A 362 21.72 6.82 6.95
CA GLY A 362 22.75 5.78 6.85
C GLY A 362 23.33 5.36 8.20
N TYR A 363 22.63 5.62 9.31
CA TYR A 363 23.09 5.18 10.63
C TYR A 363 23.19 3.65 10.69
N ASN A 364 24.10 3.15 11.53
CA ASN A 364 24.24 1.71 11.76
C ASN A 364 23.15 1.18 12.69
N LYS A 365 22.85 -0.12 12.57
CA LYS A 365 21.93 -0.83 13.49
C LYS A 365 22.38 -0.60 14.94
N ARG A 366 21.45 -0.29 15.83
CA ARG A 366 21.75 -0.22 17.28
C ARG A 366 22.00 -1.63 17.82
N SER A 367 23.04 -1.78 18.65
CA SER A 367 23.38 -3.06 19.28
C SER A 367 22.45 -3.42 20.43
N GLU A 368 21.84 -2.43 21.07
CA GLU A 368 21.01 -2.60 22.26
C GLU A 368 19.69 -1.83 22.14
N SER A 369 18.65 -2.40 22.76
CA SER A 369 17.33 -1.79 22.86
C SER A 369 17.33 -0.59 23.82
N SER A 370 16.68 0.51 23.42
CA SER A 370 16.49 1.70 24.25
C SER A 370 15.23 1.69 25.12
N PHE A 371 14.39 0.64 25.03
CA PHE A 371 13.17 0.53 25.84
C PHE A 371 13.49 0.27 27.32
N GLU A 372 12.86 1.05 28.21
CA GLU A 372 12.95 0.88 29.66
C GLU A 372 12.10 -0.29 30.18
N ASP A 373 10.89 -0.46 29.62
CA ASP A 373 10.01 -1.58 29.97
C ASP A 373 10.70 -2.90 29.63
N PRO A 374 10.86 -3.82 30.60
CA PRO A 374 11.68 -5.01 30.39
C PRO A 374 11.04 -6.00 29.40
N TYR A 375 9.71 -6.01 29.25
CA TYR A 375 9.01 -6.86 28.27
C TYR A 375 9.19 -6.33 26.85
N GLN A 376 9.05 -5.02 26.66
CA GLN A 376 9.33 -4.33 25.39
C GLN A 376 10.79 -4.53 24.97
N ARG A 377 11.72 -4.33 25.92
CA ARG A 377 13.15 -4.56 25.72
C ARG A 377 13.45 -6.00 25.32
N TYR A 378 12.82 -6.98 25.98
CA TYR A 378 12.96 -8.38 25.62
C TYR A 378 12.50 -8.65 24.19
N VAL A 379 11.28 -8.23 23.84
CA VAL A 379 10.73 -8.42 22.48
C VAL A 379 11.62 -7.77 21.43
N HIS A 380 12.06 -6.53 21.68
CA HIS A 380 12.91 -5.80 20.77
C HIS A 380 14.23 -6.55 20.54
N ASN A 381 14.94 -6.93 21.60
CA ASN A 381 16.17 -7.71 21.50
C ASN A 381 15.96 -9.06 20.81
N TYR A 382 14.87 -9.77 21.15
CA TYR A 382 14.55 -11.06 20.57
C TYR A 382 14.32 -10.97 19.05
N LEU A 383 13.60 -9.95 18.58
CA LEU A 383 13.41 -9.70 17.14
C LEU A 383 14.71 -9.33 16.43
N LEU A 384 15.62 -8.60 17.09
CA LEU A 384 16.87 -8.14 16.50
C LEU A 384 17.98 -9.20 16.45
N ASN A 385 17.99 -10.12 17.42
CA ASN A 385 19.11 -11.02 17.68
C ASN A 385 18.81 -12.50 17.42
N THR A 386 17.57 -12.83 17.01
CA THR A 386 17.17 -14.19 16.63
C THR A 386 16.58 -14.21 15.22
N ASP A 387 16.25 -15.41 14.73
CA ASP A 387 15.54 -15.62 13.46
C ASP A 387 14.02 -15.47 13.59
N ALA A 388 13.53 -14.97 14.73
CA ALA A 388 12.10 -14.74 14.94
C ALA A 388 11.51 -13.80 13.88
N LEU A 389 12.18 -12.70 13.55
CA LEU A 389 11.66 -11.76 12.54
C LEU A 389 11.56 -12.39 11.14
N ILE A 390 12.54 -13.22 10.78
CA ILE A 390 12.53 -13.98 9.52
C ILE A 390 11.35 -14.96 9.53
N THR A 391 11.20 -15.70 10.63
CA THR A 391 10.08 -16.64 10.81
C THR A 391 8.74 -15.95 10.66
N LEU A 392 8.56 -14.79 11.32
CA LEU A 392 7.31 -14.02 11.26
C LEU A 392 7.02 -13.55 9.83
N GLY A 393 7.99 -12.98 9.13
CA GLY A 393 7.76 -12.47 7.78
C GLY A 393 7.55 -13.54 6.72
N GLU A 394 8.29 -14.66 6.78
CA GLU A 394 8.18 -15.71 5.76
C GLU A 394 6.96 -16.61 5.96
N ASN A 395 6.63 -16.93 7.22
CA ASN A 395 5.58 -17.91 7.53
C ASN A 395 4.26 -17.26 7.96
N ILE A 396 4.30 -15.99 8.38
CA ILE A 396 3.16 -15.28 8.96
C ILE A 396 3.11 -13.82 8.48
N PRO A 397 3.19 -13.56 7.16
CA PRO A 397 3.17 -12.19 6.62
C PRO A 397 1.87 -11.47 7.01
N GLY A 398 1.92 -10.14 7.11
CA GLY A 398 0.78 -9.34 7.58
C GLY A 398 0.49 -9.45 9.09
N SER A 399 1.36 -10.11 9.87
CA SER A 399 1.17 -10.27 11.31
C SER A 399 1.52 -9.01 12.11
N THR A 400 0.84 -8.82 13.25
CA THR A 400 0.97 -7.64 14.12
C THR A 400 1.16 -8.05 15.57
N ILE A 401 1.79 -7.20 16.38
CA ILE A 401 2.02 -7.47 17.81
C ILE A 401 0.97 -6.80 18.68
N LYS A 402 0.58 -7.47 19.78
CA LYS A 402 -0.35 -6.93 20.79
C LYS A 402 0.11 -7.30 22.19
N TYR A 403 -0.09 -6.38 23.13
CA TYR A 403 0.12 -6.65 24.55
C TYR A 403 -1.05 -7.41 25.18
N LYS A 404 -0.76 -8.35 26.07
CA LYS A 404 -1.75 -9.19 26.76
C LYS A 404 -1.41 -9.31 28.24
N TRP A 405 -1.90 -8.35 29.03
CA TRP A 405 -1.67 -8.30 30.48
C TRP A 405 -2.20 -9.56 31.21
N TRP A 406 -3.38 -10.05 30.85
CA TRP A 406 -3.97 -11.26 31.45
C TRP A 406 -3.29 -12.57 31.01
N TRP A 407 -2.31 -12.52 30.11
CA TRP A 407 -1.49 -13.68 29.68
C TRP A 407 -0.04 -13.56 30.19
N GLY A 408 0.10 -13.29 31.48
CA GLY A 408 1.40 -13.20 32.14
C GLY A 408 2.27 -12.05 31.60
N ASN A 409 1.66 -10.89 31.32
CA ASN A 409 2.33 -9.70 30.78
C ASN A 409 3.16 -9.98 29.51
N SER A 410 2.57 -10.72 28.56
CA SER A 410 3.25 -11.12 27.34
C SER A 410 2.86 -10.27 26.13
N TYR A 411 3.80 -10.12 25.21
CA TYR A 411 3.50 -9.71 23.85
C TYR A 411 3.23 -10.92 22.97
N VAL A 412 2.21 -10.79 22.13
CA VAL A 412 1.80 -11.84 21.21
C VAL A 412 1.69 -11.32 19.79
N VAL A 413 2.03 -12.17 18.83
CA VAL A 413 1.89 -11.89 17.41
C VAL A 413 0.62 -12.56 16.90
N HIS A 414 -0.27 -11.73 16.36
CA HIS A 414 -1.49 -12.12 15.70
C HIS A 414 -1.24 -12.24 14.20
N PRO A 415 -1.41 -13.44 13.61
CA PRO A 415 -1.46 -13.57 12.16
C PRO A 415 -2.59 -12.73 11.55
N TYR A 416 -2.42 -12.34 10.28
CA TYR A 416 -3.41 -11.55 9.56
C TYR A 416 -4.80 -12.21 9.60
N ASN A 417 -5.84 -11.42 9.93
CA ASN A 417 -7.23 -11.88 10.07
C ASN A 417 -7.45 -13.07 11.03
N CYS A 418 -6.51 -13.37 11.94
CA CYS A 418 -6.64 -14.50 12.84
C CYS A 418 -7.35 -14.14 14.15
N LYS A 419 -8.50 -14.80 14.38
CA LYS A 419 -9.28 -14.71 15.63
C LYS A 419 -9.06 -15.88 16.59
N ALA A 420 -8.46 -16.97 16.11
CA ALA A 420 -8.30 -18.21 16.89
C ALA A 420 -7.07 -18.14 17.80
N GLU A 421 -7.27 -18.33 19.11
CA GLU A 421 -6.20 -18.22 20.12
C GLU A 421 -5.06 -19.23 19.92
N TRP A 422 -5.37 -20.43 19.47
CA TRP A 422 -4.38 -21.50 19.25
C TRP A 422 -3.44 -21.24 18.07
N LYS A 423 -3.69 -20.18 17.27
CA LYS A 423 -2.82 -19.73 16.17
C LYS A 423 -1.99 -18.48 16.53
N ILE A 424 -2.06 -18.02 17.78
CA ILE A 424 -1.34 -16.83 18.25
C ILE A 424 0.06 -17.26 18.72
N TYR A 425 1.08 -16.49 18.30
CA TYR A 425 2.48 -16.72 18.65
C TYR A 425 2.87 -15.84 19.83
N TYR A 426 3.62 -16.39 20.77
CA TYR A 426 4.05 -15.64 21.95
C TYR A 426 5.49 -15.20 21.76
N ILE A 427 5.79 -13.92 21.98
CA ILE A 427 7.18 -13.45 22.08
C ILE A 427 7.51 -13.37 23.56
N HIS A 428 8.02 -14.50 24.08
CA HIS A 428 8.24 -14.70 25.51
C HIS A 428 9.49 -15.56 25.72
N TYR A 429 10.21 -15.34 26.83
CA TYR A 429 11.47 -16.04 27.16
C TYR A 429 11.36 -17.57 27.18
N ARG A 430 10.14 -18.09 27.40
CA ARG A 430 9.85 -19.53 27.30
C ARG A 430 10.26 -20.14 25.96
N ASN A 431 10.20 -19.35 24.89
CA ASN A 431 10.57 -19.80 23.56
C ASN A 431 12.01 -20.30 23.54
N GLU A 432 12.96 -19.49 24.01
CA GLU A 432 14.38 -19.84 24.03
C GLU A 432 14.66 -21.05 24.91
N LEU A 433 14.01 -21.13 26.08
CA LEU A 433 14.18 -22.27 26.98
C LEU A 433 13.65 -23.57 26.37
N LEU A 434 12.45 -23.53 25.80
CA LEU A 434 11.80 -24.72 25.27
C LEU A 434 12.43 -25.18 23.95
N THR A 435 12.93 -24.26 23.11
CA THR A 435 13.51 -24.62 21.81
C THR A 435 14.97 -25.03 21.91
N ASN A 436 15.76 -24.43 22.81
CA ASN A 436 17.22 -24.55 22.79
C ASN A 436 17.80 -25.48 23.88
N ILE A 437 17.04 -25.81 24.93
CA ILE A 437 17.54 -26.70 25.99
C ILE A 437 17.45 -28.16 25.55
N LYS A 438 18.61 -28.85 25.58
CA LYS A 438 18.67 -30.30 25.32
C LYS A 438 17.85 -31.08 26.36
N GLY A 439 17.10 -32.07 25.89
CA GLY A 439 16.25 -32.91 26.74
C GLY A 439 14.82 -32.40 26.92
N ILE A 440 14.47 -31.24 26.35
CA ILE A 440 13.09 -30.78 26.22
C ILE A 440 12.52 -31.21 24.87
N ALA A 441 11.36 -31.86 24.86
CA ALA A 441 10.62 -32.23 23.63
C ALA A 441 9.19 -31.65 23.69
N PHE A 442 8.67 -31.08 22.61
CA PHE A 442 7.26 -30.68 22.57
C PHE A 442 6.37 -31.92 22.45
N VAL A 443 5.21 -31.88 23.11
CA VAL A 443 4.20 -32.95 22.97
C VAL A 443 3.43 -32.81 21.66
N ASP A 444 3.21 -31.58 21.18
CA ASP A 444 2.63 -31.31 19.87
C ASP A 444 3.70 -31.52 18.78
N GLU A 445 3.51 -32.54 17.93
CA GLU A 445 4.41 -32.87 16.83
C GLU A 445 4.60 -31.71 15.83
N ASN A 446 3.57 -30.88 15.63
CA ASN A 446 3.72 -29.70 14.78
C ASN A 446 4.68 -28.71 15.46
N GLN A 447 4.52 -28.47 16.76
CA GLN A 447 5.42 -27.58 17.49
C GLN A 447 6.86 -28.07 17.47
N GLU A 448 7.06 -29.39 17.58
CA GLU A 448 8.38 -30.01 17.43
C GLU A 448 8.96 -29.82 16.03
N LYS A 449 8.17 -30.06 14.97
CA LYS A 449 8.59 -29.86 13.57
C LYS A 449 9.06 -28.43 13.29
N TRP A 450 8.42 -27.46 13.94
CA TRP A 450 8.70 -26.04 13.78
C TRP A 450 9.64 -25.46 14.86
N ARG A 451 10.21 -26.31 15.74
CA ARG A 451 11.15 -25.90 16.81
C ARG A 451 12.27 -25.01 16.31
N LYS A 452 12.83 -25.33 15.13
CA LYS A 452 13.96 -24.60 14.53
C LYS A 452 13.67 -23.12 14.28
N ASN A 453 12.39 -22.75 14.18
CA ASN A 453 11.96 -21.37 13.95
C ASN A 453 11.99 -20.54 15.24
N GLY A 454 12.27 -21.16 16.39
CA GLY A 454 12.45 -20.46 17.67
C GLY A 454 11.18 -19.90 18.29
N LEU A 455 10.02 -19.95 17.61
CA LEU A 455 8.76 -19.36 18.07
C LEU A 455 7.75 -20.44 18.47
N CYS A 456 7.15 -20.25 19.64
CA CYS A 456 6.05 -21.10 20.12
C CYS A 456 4.70 -20.41 19.88
N TRP A 457 3.70 -21.19 19.45
CA TRP A 457 2.31 -20.77 19.42
C TRP A 457 1.51 -21.40 20.54
N ASN A 458 0.27 -20.95 20.71
CA ASN A 458 -0.67 -21.38 21.73
C ASN A 458 -0.37 -20.82 23.13
N LYS A 459 -1.45 -20.62 23.89
CA LYS A 459 -1.41 -20.09 25.25
C LYS A 459 -0.82 -21.09 26.25
N ASN A 460 -1.12 -22.36 26.01
CA ASN A 460 -0.67 -23.50 26.78
C ASN A 460 0.30 -24.32 25.94
N ILE A 461 1.53 -24.53 26.44
CA ILE A 461 2.54 -25.33 25.76
C ILE A 461 2.80 -26.59 26.57
N TYR A 462 2.63 -27.73 25.92
CA TYR A 462 2.89 -29.04 26.50
C TYR A 462 4.26 -29.54 26.04
N PHE A 463 5.10 -29.93 26.98
CA PHE A 463 6.45 -30.40 26.71
C PHE A 463 6.84 -31.54 27.66
N ARG A 464 7.90 -32.26 27.32
CA ARG A 464 8.46 -33.39 28.05
C ARG A 464 9.87 -33.08 28.53
N TYR A 465 10.18 -33.57 29.73
CA TYR A 465 11.53 -33.54 30.30
C TYR A 465 11.71 -34.78 31.19
N LYS A 466 12.78 -35.56 30.98
CA LYS A 466 13.09 -36.80 31.73
C LYS A 466 11.88 -37.74 31.89
N GLU A 467 11.20 -38.05 30.79
CA GLU A 467 9.99 -38.90 30.76
C GLU A 467 8.74 -38.34 31.46
N HIS A 468 8.78 -37.11 32.00
CA HIS A 468 7.62 -36.46 32.60
C HIS A 468 6.99 -35.42 31.67
N ASN A 469 5.66 -35.34 31.67
CA ASN A 469 4.91 -34.34 30.92
C ASN A 469 4.71 -33.06 31.75
N PHE A 470 4.89 -31.91 31.11
CA PHE A 470 4.72 -30.60 31.70
C PHE A 470 3.79 -29.72 30.86
N LEU A 471 3.14 -28.78 31.52
CA LEU A 471 2.39 -27.69 30.91
C LEU A 471 3.00 -26.36 31.34
N TRP A 472 3.37 -25.52 30.39
CA TRP A 472 3.55 -24.09 30.61
C TRP A 472 2.28 -23.36 30.19
N ASP A 473 1.55 -22.80 31.15
CA ASP A 473 0.25 -22.17 30.89
C ASP A 473 0.33 -20.68 30.52
N GLU A 474 -0.83 -20.14 30.16
CA GLU A 474 -1.05 -18.74 29.77
C GLU A 474 -0.77 -17.73 30.88
N GLN A 475 -0.71 -18.16 32.14
CA GLN A 475 -0.42 -17.34 33.32
C GLN A 475 1.05 -17.43 33.72
N ASN A 476 1.89 -17.93 32.82
CA ASN A 476 3.31 -18.14 33.02
C ASN A 476 3.64 -19.12 34.17
N LYS A 477 2.79 -20.12 34.40
CA LYS A 477 3.01 -21.17 35.41
C LYS A 477 3.39 -22.48 34.76
N ILE A 478 4.22 -23.26 35.46
CA ILE A 478 4.62 -24.59 35.02
C ILE A 478 3.99 -25.64 35.92
N TYR A 479 3.37 -26.64 35.29
CA TYR A 479 2.73 -27.75 35.98
C TYR A 479 3.39 -29.05 35.56
N LEU A 480 3.62 -29.92 36.54
CA LEU A 480 3.81 -31.33 36.28
C LEU A 480 2.43 -31.95 35.99
N LEU A 481 2.36 -32.82 34.98
CA LEU A 481 1.14 -33.48 34.55
C LEU A 481 1.19 -34.98 34.87
N LYS A 482 0.02 -35.58 35.08
CA LYS A 482 -0.15 -37.03 35.05
C LYS A 482 -0.10 -37.56 33.61
N ASP A 483 -0.09 -38.88 33.46
CA ASP A 483 -0.17 -39.56 32.16
C ASP A 483 -1.46 -39.24 31.40
N ASP A 484 -2.56 -38.96 32.11
CA ASP A 484 -3.84 -38.51 31.54
C ASP A 484 -3.87 -37.00 31.22
N PHE A 485 -2.73 -36.32 31.30
CA PHE A 485 -2.55 -34.87 31.13
C PHE A 485 -3.33 -33.98 32.12
N SER A 486 -3.86 -34.55 33.21
CA SER A 486 -4.41 -33.77 34.32
C SER A 486 -3.29 -33.12 35.16
N LYS A 487 -3.56 -31.92 35.68
CA LYS A 487 -2.58 -31.14 36.48
C LYS A 487 -2.39 -31.77 37.86
N THR A 488 -1.15 -32.04 38.28
CA THR A 488 -0.85 -32.56 39.64
C THR A 488 -0.39 -31.48 40.58
N ARG A 489 0.66 -30.75 40.20
CA ARG A 489 1.36 -29.77 41.03
C ARG A 489 1.76 -28.57 40.19
N LYS A 490 1.76 -27.39 40.80
CA LYS A 490 2.17 -26.13 40.17
C LYS A 490 3.48 -25.64 40.78
N SER A 491 4.41 -25.18 39.96
CA SER A 491 5.42 -24.21 40.39
C SER A 491 5.03 -22.86 39.82
N HIS A 492 5.11 -21.82 40.66
CA HIS A 492 5.10 -20.47 40.14
C HIS A 492 6.52 -20.13 39.72
N ILE A 493 6.72 -19.91 38.43
CA ILE A 493 7.84 -19.10 37.98
C ILE A 493 7.28 -17.68 37.97
N GLU A 494 7.50 -16.91 39.03
CA GLU A 494 7.36 -15.45 38.98
C GLU A 494 8.65 -14.93 38.33
N PRO A 495 8.59 -14.36 37.12
CA PRO A 495 9.58 -13.39 36.73
C PRO A 495 9.11 -12.05 37.32
N ASP A 496 9.87 -11.50 38.26
CA ASP A 496 9.78 -10.06 38.50
C ASP A 496 10.22 -9.28 37.23
N GLU A 497 10.99 -9.92 36.34
CA GLU A 497 11.34 -9.45 34.99
C GLU A 497 11.55 -10.63 34.01
N PRO A 498 11.38 -10.45 32.68
CA PRO A 498 11.84 -11.42 31.70
C PRO A 498 13.29 -11.83 31.97
N TRP A 499 13.51 -13.13 32.13
CA TRP A 499 14.79 -13.72 32.52
C TRP A 499 15.86 -13.43 31.44
N VAL A 500 16.70 -12.40 31.63
CA VAL A 500 17.85 -12.08 30.74
C VAL A 500 19.17 -12.56 31.37
N GLY A 501 19.95 -13.42 30.69
CA GLY A 501 21.27 -13.90 31.20
C GLY A 501 21.56 -15.41 31.12
N ALA A 502 22.82 -15.79 31.37
CA ALA A 502 23.35 -17.14 31.15
C ALA A 502 22.90 -18.20 32.18
N GLU A 503 22.42 -17.80 33.36
CA GLU A 503 22.01 -18.74 34.43
C GLU A 503 20.61 -19.33 34.23
N HIS A 504 19.84 -18.81 33.27
CA HIS A 504 18.41 -19.11 33.13
C HIS A 504 18.08 -20.54 32.70
N PRO A 505 18.80 -21.15 31.74
CA PRO A 505 18.58 -22.56 31.41
C PRO A 505 18.76 -23.48 32.62
N ARG A 506 19.75 -23.19 33.48
CA ARG A 506 20.00 -23.99 34.69
C ARG A 506 18.86 -23.86 35.69
N LYS A 507 18.47 -22.63 36.05
CA LYS A 507 17.37 -22.36 37.01
C LYS A 507 16.04 -22.95 36.53
N PHE A 508 15.79 -22.92 35.23
CA PHE A 508 14.62 -23.55 34.63
C PHE A 508 14.64 -25.08 34.85
N LEU A 509 15.75 -25.75 34.51
CA LEU A 509 15.91 -27.19 34.70
C LEU A 509 15.84 -27.61 36.19
N GLU A 510 16.44 -26.83 37.09
CA GLU A 510 16.35 -27.04 38.55
C GLU A 510 14.89 -27.03 39.01
N LYS A 511 14.08 -26.06 38.55
CA LYS A 511 12.64 -25.99 38.85
C LYS A 511 11.84 -27.16 38.28
N LEU A 512 12.19 -27.67 37.09
CA LEU A 512 11.56 -28.89 36.56
C LEU A 512 11.93 -30.10 37.43
N GLN A 513 13.19 -30.20 37.87
CA GLN A 513 13.63 -31.28 38.74
C GLN A 513 12.95 -31.24 40.11
N GLU A 514 12.82 -30.06 40.73
CA GLU A 514 12.09 -29.92 41.99
C GLU A 514 10.63 -30.37 41.90
N LEU A 515 9.98 -30.15 40.76
CA LEU A 515 8.60 -30.61 40.54
C LEU A 515 8.52 -32.14 40.47
N ILE A 516 9.53 -32.78 39.88
CA ILE A 516 9.65 -34.24 39.79
C ILE A 516 9.98 -34.82 41.17
N ASP A 517 10.98 -34.30 41.87
CA ASP A 517 11.47 -34.84 43.14
C ASP A 517 10.43 -34.77 44.27
N LYS A 518 9.49 -33.83 44.15
CA LYS A 518 8.39 -33.71 45.11
C LYS A 518 7.30 -34.76 44.90
N GLN A 519 7.25 -35.46 43.76
CA GLN A 519 6.23 -36.45 43.40
C GLN A 519 6.21 -37.60 44.39
#